data_AF-A0A382Y1Z6-F1
#
_entry.id   AF-A0A382Y1Z6-F1
#
_cell.length_a   1.000
_cell.length_b   1.000
_cell.length_c   1.000
_cell.angle_alpha   90.00
_cell.angle_beta   90.00
_cell.angle_gamma   90.00
#
_symmetry.space_group_name_H-M   'P 1'
#
loop_
_entity.id
_entity.type
_entity.pdbx_description
1 polymer ?
#
loop_
_entity_poly.entity_id
_entity_poly.type
_entity_poly.pdbx_seq_one_letter_code
_entity_poly.pdbx_strand_id
1 'polypeptide(L)'
;NGGRTNISVFADYYDRERIMATEDDRWGDSDHRKWTTCDLPEGVEDMGRCLPDGNPWAGSTSFRNLSTNNLYGQFDMVSSSEHGSSHPYNHVFTDSNGEFEVFPLGDSRCSNRSSQGGEVFDTGYGTCIAQDGNGVMRFNLWGDTDYRSALERYNVFVFINHEMDNGLETFTEIGLYGSDSNLTRHPSYAFSSSKHRVGPDNYYLNQMTLADGTALFAGHQLYIDNYRYAEIYRKVDVKKTTHRILQGIRGSNEDWDWEMAFLNSRA
;
A
#
# COMPACT_ATOMS: atom_id res chain seq x y z
N ASN A 1 46.27 -2.16 -35.59
CA ASN A 1 45.31 -1.44 -36.46
C ASN A 1 45.77 -0.01 -36.81
N GLY A 2 47.00 0.42 -36.49
CA GLY A 2 47.43 1.81 -36.79
C GLY A 2 46.60 2.91 -36.11
N GLY A 3 45.85 2.61 -35.05
CA GLY A 3 44.95 3.57 -34.38
C GLY A 3 43.54 3.66 -34.97
N ARG A 4 43.23 2.88 -36.02
CA ARG A 4 41.94 2.90 -36.74
C ARG A 4 40.74 2.36 -35.98
N THR A 5 40.87 1.97 -34.72
CA THR A 5 39.75 1.48 -33.89
C THR A 5 39.73 2.26 -32.59
N ASN A 6 38.62 2.89 -32.27
CA ASN A 6 38.37 3.42 -30.94
C ASN A 6 37.33 2.57 -30.23
N ILE A 7 37.57 2.34 -28.93
CA ILE A 7 36.64 1.65 -28.04
C ILE A 7 36.39 2.59 -26.87
N SER A 8 35.12 2.94 -26.67
CA SER A 8 34.64 3.72 -25.54
C SER A 8 33.75 2.84 -24.66
N VAL A 9 34.01 2.84 -23.35
CA VAL A 9 33.23 2.06 -22.38
C VAL A 9 32.72 3.01 -21.30
N PHE A 10 31.41 2.99 -21.09
CA PHE A 10 30.72 3.68 -20.02
C PHE A 10 30.08 2.64 -19.13
N ALA A 11 30.36 2.70 -17.84
CA ALA A 11 29.78 1.81 -16.86
C ALA A 11 29.35 2.62 -15.64
N ASP A 12 28.13 2.37 -15.19
CA ASP A 12 27.63 2.85 -13.91
C ASP A 12 27.06 1.71 -13.09
N TYR A 13 27.33 1.80 -11.78
CA TYR A 13 26.73 0.96 -10.77
C TYR A 13 26.12 1.87 -9.72
N TYR A 14 24.88 1.61 -9.38
CA TYR A 14 24.13 2.32 -8.37
C TYR A 14 23.58 1.32 -7.38
N ASP A 15 23.97 1.48 -6.13
CA ASP A 15 23.43 0.73 -5.01
C ASP A 15 22.85 1.73 -4.00
N ARG A 16 21.63 1.44 -3.56
CA ARG A 16 20.94 2.20 -2.54
C ARG A 16 20.13 1.24 -1.69
N GLU A 17 20.36 1.32 -0.39
CA GLU A 17 19.50 0.69 0.60
C GLU A 17 18.07 1.28 0.58
N ARG A 18 17.16 0.60 1.29
CA ARG A 18 15.80 1.13 1.49
C ARG A 18 15.86 2.37 2.39
N ILE A 19 14.90 3.27 2.20
CA ILE A 19 14.60 4.33 3.16
C ILE A 19 13.25 3.97 3.76
N MET A 20 13.24 3.64 5.04
CA MET A 20 12.02 3.30 5.76
C MET A 20 11.20 4.56 6.00
N ALA A 21 9.87 4.44 5.96
CA ALA A 21 8.98 5.55 6.28
C ALA A 21 9.11 5.99 7.75
N THR A 22 9.53 5.09 8.63
CA THR A 22 9.80 5.39 10.05
C THR A 22 11.03 6.27 10.30
N GLU A 23 11.89 6.49 9.30
CA GLU A 23 13.06 7.36 9.44
C GLU A 23 12.69 8.84 9.60
N ASP A 24 11.48 9.23 9.19
CA ASP A 24 10.93 10.57 9.41
C ASP A 24 9.44 10.46 9.74
N ASP A 25 9.03 11.05 10.86
CA ASP A 25 7.63 11.01 11.33
C ASP A 25 6.62 11.52 10.29
N ARG A 26 7.04 12.34 9.32
CA ARG A 26 6.18 12.82 8.23
C ARG A 26 5.98 11.78 7.14
N TRP A 27 6.94 10.90 6.94
CA TRP A 27 6.82 9.83 5.94
C TRP A 27 6.03 8.66 6.52
N GLY A 28 6.20 8.39 7.81
CA GLY A 28 5.53 7.30 8.51
C GLY A 28 4.09 7.59 8.92
N ASP A 29 3.63 8.84 8.92
CA ASP A 29 2.27 9.18 9.33
C ASP A 29 1.35 9.46 8.13
N SER A 30 0.11 8.98 8.19
CA SER A 30 -0.94 9.33 7.23
C SER A 30 -1.83 10.48 7.72
N ASP A 31 -1.83 10.79 9.02
CA ASP A 31 -2.57 11.95 9.55
C ASP A 31 -1.67 13.17 9.62
N HIS A 32 -1.63 13.93 8.54
CA HIS A 32 -0.77 15.11 8.45
C HIS A 32 -1.31 16.32 9.21
N ARG A 33 -2.48 16.23 9.85
CA ARG A 33 -3.07 17.37 10.58
C ARG A 33 -2.19 17.83 11.74
N LYS A 34 -1.41 16.92 12.34
CA LYS A 34 -0.43 17.28 13.37
C LYS A 34 0.71 18.16 12.85
N TRP A 35 0.90 18.24 11.53
CA TRP A 35 1.89 19.11 10.88
C TRP A 35 1.28 20.42 10.37
N THR A 36 -0.02 20.64 10.56
CA THR A 36 -0.71 21.86 10.10
C THR A 36 -1.19 22.75 11.25
N THR A 37 -0.83 22.42 12.48
CA THR A 37 -1.25 23.15 13.69
C THR A 37 -0.13 23.22 14.72
N CYS A 38 -0.12 24.29 15.54
CA CYS A 38 0.69 24.37 16.76
C CYS A 38 -0.08 23.82 18.00
N ASP A 39 -1.39 23.54 17.87
CA ASP A 39 -2.19 22.87 18.90
C ASP A 39 -1.93 21.36 18.89
N LEU A 40 -0.84 20.95 19.55
CA LEU A 40 -0.42 19.56 19.64
C LEU A 40 -0.90 18.90 20.94
N PRO A 41 -1.18 17.57 20.93
CA PRO A 41 -1.40 16.83 22.16
C PRO A 41 -0.22 16.96 23.14
N GLU A 42 -0.51 16.81 24.43
CA GLU A 42 0.51 16.86 25.48
C GLU A 42 1.66 15.87 25.19
N GLY A 43 2.90 16.36 25.24
CA GLY A 43 4.11 15.57 25.01
C GLY A 43 4.52 15.41 23.53
N VAL A 44 3.79 16.00 22.58
CA VAL A 44 4.18 16.01 21.16
C VAL A 44 4.88 17.32 20.82
N GLU A 45 6.16 17.24 20.43
CA GLU A 45 6.92 18.41 19.97
C GLU A 45 6.52 18.80 18.54
N ASP A 46 6.55 20.10 18.24
CA ASP A 46 6.25 20.62 16.90
C ASP A 46 7.31 20.25 15.85
N MET A 47 8.49 19.83 16.31
CA MET A 47 9.68 19.54 15.51
C MET A 47 10.04 20.67 14.55
N GLY A 48 9.74 21.93 14.93
CA GLY A 48 9.94 23.14 14.12
C GLY A 48 9.01 23.26 12.91
N ARG A 49 7.89 22.53 12.90
CA ARG A 49 7.01 22.37 11.72
C ARG A 49 5.59 22.87 11.92
N CYS A 50 5.25 23.45 13.07
CA CYS A 50 3.89 23.95 13.28
C CYS A 50 3.63 25.23 12.46
N LEU A 51 2.38 25.39 12.04
CA LEU A 51 1.92 26.55 11.31
C LEU A 51 1.23 27.53 12.27
N PRO A 52 1.39 28.86 12.09
CA PRO A 52 0.78 29.84 12.98
C PRO A 52 -0.74 29.68 13.14
N ASP A 53 -1.25 30.08 14.29
CA ASP A 53 -2.69 30.10 14.56
C ASP A 53 -3.45 30.90 13.50
N GLY A 54 -4.63 30.41 13.12
CA GLY A 54 -5.45 31.00 12.07
C GLY A 54 -5.01 30.65 10.65
N ASN A 55 -4.03 29.77 10.46
CA ASN A 55 -3.73 29.23 9.13
C ASN A 55 -4.91 28.41 8.57
N PRO A 56 -5.14 28.40 7.25
CA PRO A 56 -6.32 27.77 6.65
C PRO A 56 -6.31 26.23 6.67
N TRP A 57 -5.23 25.61 7.15
CA TRP A 57 -5.03 24.17 7.14
C TRP A 57 -5.15 23.53 8.54
N ALA A 58 -5.15 24.34 9.60
CA ALA A 58 -5.35 23.88 10.97
C ALA A 58 -6.69 23.14 11.09
N GLY A 59 -6.66 21.90 11.59
CA GLY A 59 -7.85 21.07 11.77
C GLY A 59 -8.52 20.57 10.49
N SER A 60 -8.02 20.92 9.29
CA SER A 60 -8.62 20.51 8.03
C SER A 60 -8.54 19.00 7.82
N THR A 61 -9.70 18.36 7.66
CA THR A 61 -9.79 16.91 7.42
C THR A 61 -9.25 16.49 6.05
N SER A 62 -8.97 17.43 5.15
CA SER A 62 -8.26 17.19 3.89
C SER A 62 -6.84 16.64 4.10
N PHE A 63 -6.23 16.87 5.26
CA PHE A 63 -4.91 16.34 5.63
C PHE A 63 -4.99 15.01 6.41
N ARG A 64 -6.19 14.47 6.64
CA ARG A 64 -6.39 13.18 7.29
C ARG A 64 -6.38 12.06 6.25
N ASN A 65 -5.19 11.61 5.86
CA ASN A 65 -5.01 10.57 4.85
C ASN A 65 -5.01 9.14 5.44
N LEU A 66 -5.51 8.98 6.66
CA LEU A 66 -5.72 7.66 7.26
C LEU A 66 -6.77 6.88 6.48
N SER A 67 -6.54 5.58 6.32
CA SER A 67 -7.53 4.69 5.69
C SER A 67 -8.71 4.46 6.63
N THR A 68 -9.92 4.46 6.07
CA THR A 68 -11.13 3.95 6.72
C THR A 68 -11.21 2.43 6.72
N ASN A 69 -10.30 1.74 6.01
CA ASN A 69 -10.17 0.30 6.06
C ASN A 69 -9.10 -0.08 7.09
N ASN A 70 -9.43 -0.96 8.03
CA ASN A 70 -8.60 -1.35 9.17
C ASN A 70 -8.70 -2.86 9.46
N LEU A 71 -7.84 -3.39 10.33
CA LEU A 71 -7.98 -4.73 10.92
C LEU A 71 -9.28 -4.88 11.73
N TYR A 72 -9.78 -3.77 12.26
CA TYR A 72 -11.10 -3.72 12.89
C TYR A 72 -12.13 -3.31 11.84
N GLY A 73 -12.59 -4.31 11.08
CA GLY A 73 -13.55 -4.13 10.00
C GLY A 73 -14.97 -3.88 10.50
N GLN A 74 -15.85 -3.67 9.54
CA GLN A 74 -17.29 -3.64 9.68
C GLN A 74 -17.87 -4.89 9.04
N PHE A 75 -18.96 -5.39 9.58
CA PHE A 75 -19.62 -6.59 9.09
C PHE A 75 -21.10 -6.33 8.96
N ASP A 76 -21.68 -6.88 7.90
CA ASP A 76 -23.09 -6.71 7.56
C ASP A 76 -23.72 -8.09 7.36
N MET A 77 -24.84 -8.34 8.02
CA MET A 77 -25.61 -9.56 7.81
C MET A 77 -26.15 -9.59 6.38
N VAL A 78 -25.83 -10.66 5.62
CA VAL A 78 -26.22 -10.76 4.21
C VAL A 78 -27.74 -10.62 4.02
N SER A 79 -28.51 -11.05 5.02
CA SER A 79 -29.95 -10.81 5.10
C SER A 79 -30.28 -10.20 6.46
N SER A 80 -30.56 -8.90 6.46
CA SER A 80 -30.82 -8.08 7.66
C SER A 80 -31.98 -8.56 8.53
N SER A 81 -32.93 -9.33 7.97
CA SER A 81 -34.06 -9.91 8.70
C SER A 81 -33.73 -11.16 9.53
N GLU A 82 -32.48 -11.62 9.52
CA GLU A 82 -32.10 -12.95 10.00
C GLU A 82 -32.17 -13.18 11.52
N HIS A 83 -32.05 -12.16 12.37
CA HIS A 83 -32.22 -12.36 13.83
C HIS A 83 -33.69 -12.56 14.23
N GLY A 84 -34.64 -12.15 13.41
CA GLY A 84 -36.07 -12.15 13.74
C GLY A 84 -36.44 -11.09 14.80
N SER A 85 -37.57 -10.42 14.63
CA SER A 85 -38.00 -9.32 15.51
C SER A 85 -38.27 -9.73 16.97
N SER A 86 -38.36 -11.04 17.25
CA SER A 86 -38.58 -11.61 18.57
C SER A 86 -37.31 -11.96 19.34
N HIS A 87 -36.13 -11.89 18.73
CA HIS A 87 -34.88 -12.21 19.42
C HIS A 87 -34.50 -11.08 20.40
N PRO A 88 -34.15 -11.38 21.66
CA PRO A 88 -33.90 -10.35 22.69
C PRO A 88 -32.76 -9.39 22.33
N TYR A 89 -31.81 -9.86 21.52
CA TYR A 89 -30.65 -9.09 21.04
C TYR A 89 -30.85 -8.43 19.67
N ASN A 90 -32.07 -8.45 19.12
CA ASN A 90 -32.35 -7.82 17.84
C ASN A 90 -32.07 -6.31 17.91
N HIS A 91 -31.18 -5.82 17.03
CA HIS A 91 -30.68 -4.44 16.99
C HIS A 91 -29.99 -3.94 18.28
N VAL A 92 -29.52 -4.86 19.13
CA VAL A 92 -28.72 -4.51 20.32
C VAL A 92 -27.27 -4.26 19.91
N PHE A 93 -26.66 -5.20 19.18
CA PHE A 93 -25.26 -5.13 18.73
C PHE A 93 -25.12 -4.86 17.23
N THR A 94 -26.21 -4.94 16.48
CA THR A 94 -26.29 -4.64 15.05
C THR A 94 -27.24 -3.48 14.80
N ASP A 95 -27.11 -2.80 13.68
CA ASP A 95 -28.04 -1.73 13.29
C ASP A 95 -29.31 -2.30 12.65
N SER A 96 -30.20 -1.43 12.15
CA SER A 96 -31.43 -1.87 11.48
C SER A 96 -31.19 -2.69 10.21
N ASN A 97 -30.01 -2.58 9.62
CA ASN A 97 -29.60 -3.34 8.44
C ASN A 97 -28.79 -4.58 8.81
N GLY A 98 -28.50 -4.83 10.08
CA GLY A 98 -27.68 -5.96 10.51
C GLY A 98 -26.18 -5.64 10.53
N GLU A 99 -25.80 -4.37 10.48
CA GLU A 99 -24.41 -3.93 10.45
C GLU A 99 -23.83 -3.72 11.85
N PHE A 100 -22.57 -4.12 12.03
CA PHE A 100 -21.80 -3.85 13.24
C PHE A 100 -20.35 -3.52 12.92
N GLU A 101 -19.74 -2.70 13.77
CA GLU A 101 -18.32 -2.35 13.73
C GLU A 101 -17.58 -3.15 14.81
N VAL A 102 -16.34 -3.55 14.50
CA VAL A 102 -15.45 -4.21 15.46
C VAL A 102 -14.52 -3.15 16.09
N PHE A 103 -14.23 -3.30 17.38
CA PHE A 103 -13.27 -2.45 18.10
C PHE A 103 -12.35 -3.30 19.00
N PRO A 104 -11.18 -2.78 19.42
CA PRO A 104 -10.41 -3.39 20.49
C PRO A 104 -11.25 -3.53 21.76
N LEU A 105 -11.11 -4.64 22.49
CA LEU A 105 -11.81 -4.82 23.76
C LEU A 105 -11.39 -3.73 24.75
N GLY A 106 -12.37 -3.11 25.40
CA GLY A 106 -12.15 -1.98 26.32
C GLY A 106 -12.23 -0.60 25.66
N ASP A 107 -12.40 -0.52 24.34
CA ASP A 107 -12.75 0.74 23.68
C ASP A 107 -14.11 1.25 24.22
N SER A 108 -14.22 2.56 24.46
CA SER A 108 -15.46 3.18 24.93
C SER A 108 -16.67 2.88 24.02
N ARG A 109 -16.45 2.63 22.72
CA ARG A 109 -17.49 2.29 21.75
C ARG A 109 -18.07 0.90 21.94
N CYS A 110 -17.42 0.01 22.70
CA CYS A 110 -17.92 -1.33 22.96
C CYS A 110 -19.29 -1.35 23.67
N SER A 111 -19.63 -0.29 24.41
CA SER A 111 -20.84 -0.22 25.25
C SER A 111 -21.52 1.16 25.23
N ASN A 112 -21.18 2.03 24.29
CA ASN A 112 -21.68 3.41 24.27
C ASN A 112 -23.08 3.54 23.66
N ARG A 113 -23.61 2.49 23.02
CA ARG A 113 -24.93 2.54 22.40
C ARG A 113 -26.00 2.37 23.46
N SER A 114 -27.03 3.21 23.39
CA SER A 114 -28.19 3.09 24.27
C SER A 114 -28.91 1.74 24.09
N SER A 115 -28.88 1.16 22.89
CA SER A 115 -29.42 -0.17 22.59
C SER A 115 -28.72 -1.29 23.38
N GLN A 116 -27.43 -1.14 23.68
CA GLN A 116 -26.64 -2.11 24.44
C GLN A 116 -26.88 -2.04 25.95
N GLY A 117 -27.43 -0.94 26.48
CA GLY A 117 -27.66 -0.80 27.92
C GLY A 117 -26.40 -0.95 28.80
N GLY A 118 -25.21 -0.70 28.22
CA GLY A 118 -23.92 -0.93 28.89
C GLY A 118 -23.34 -2.34 28.73
N GLU A 119 -24.04 -3.25 28.06
CA GLU A 119 -23.54 -4.59 27.74
C GLU A 119 -22.42 -4.52 26.69
N VAL A 120 -21.40 -5.36 26.84
CA VAL A 120 -20.30 -5.53 25.89
C VAL A 120 -20.40 -6.92 25.30
N PHE A 121 -20.47 -7.00 23.98
CA PHE A 121 -20.25 -8.25 23.27
C PHE A 121 -18.75 -8.43 23.10
N ASP A 122 -18.12 -9.22 23.98
CA ASP A 122 -16.74 -9.68 23.84
C ASP A 122 -16.69 -10.81 22.81
N THR A 123 -15.86 -10.67 21.77
CA THR A 123 -15.74 -11.69 20.72
C THR A 123 -14.97 -12.92 21.20
N GLY A 124 -14.28 -12.84 22.33
CA GLY A 124 -13.34 -13.85 22.82
C GLY A 124 -11.95 -13.77 22.17
N TYR A 125 -11.74 -12.82 21.26
CA TYR A 125 -10.48 -12.63 20.51
C TYR A 125 -9.81 -11.29 20.80
N GLY A 126 -10.10 -10.68 21.96
CA GLY A 126 -9.57 -9.37 22.34
C GLY A 126 -10.23 -8.19 21.61
N THR A 127 -11.40 -8.42 21.00
CA THR A 127 -12.21 -7.39 20.35
C THR A 127 -13.63 -7.40 20.90
N CYS A 128 -14.36 -6.33 20.64
CA CYS A 128 -15.78 -6.22 20.89
C CYS A 128 -16.51 -5.80 19.62
N ILE A 129 -17.83 -5.97 19.61
CA ILE A 129 -18.69 -5.43 18.55
C ILE A 129 -19.63 -4.38 19.09
N ALA A 130 -19.97 -3.41 18.25
CA ALA A 130 -21.03 -2.45 18.52
C ALA A 130 -21.77 -2.09 17.23
N GLN A 131 -23.00 -1.62 17.38
CA GLN A 131 -23.83 -1.16 16.27
C GLN A 131 -23.10 -0.11 15.42
N ASP A 132 -23.24 -0.22 14.09
CA ASP A 132 -22.65 0.74 13.14
C ASP A 132 -23.02 2.21 13.45
N GLY A 133 -22.12 3.12 13.08
CA GLY A 133 -22.24 4.58 13.23
C GLY A 133 -21.45 5.17 14.39
N ASN A 134 -20.50 4.41 14.96
CA ASN A 134 -19.58 4.91 15.98
C ASN A 134 -18.35 5.60 15.36
N GLY A 135 -18.17 5.42 14.06
CA GLY A 135 -17.02 5.90 13.31
C GLY A 135 -15.91 4.85 13.30
N VAL A 136 -15.44 4.57 12.09
CA VAL A 136 -14.46 3.53 11.84
C VAL A 136 -13.14 3.75 12.56
N MET A 137 -12.53 2.65 12.99
CA MET A 137 -11.11 2.63 13.33
C MET A 137 -10.28 3.00 12.11
N ARG A 138 -9.43 4.01 12.23
CA ARG A 138 -8.63 4.50 11.11
C ARG A 138 -7.22 3.93 11.13
N PHE A 139 -6.72 3.55 9.96
CA PHE A 139 -5.43 2.88 9.81
C PHE A 139 -4.37 3.81 9.22
N ASN A 140 -3.17 3.82 9.82
CA ASN A 140 -2.01 4.50 9.27
C ASN A 140 -1.37 3.64 8.16
N LEU A 141 -1.42 4.12 6.91
CA LEU A 141 -0.93 3.38 5.76
C LEU A 141 0.59 3.29 5.69
N TRP A 142 1.30 4.28 6.23
CA TRP A 142 2.72 4.46 5.92
C TRP A 142 3.69 3.98 6.99
N GLY A 143 3.22 3.75 8.23
CA GLY A 143 4.07 3.41 9.39
C GLY A 143 5.15 2.37 9.09
N ASP A 144 4.77 1.15 8.69
CA ASP A 144 5.72 0.07 8.42
C ASP A 144 6.04 -0.12 6.92
N THR A 145 6.07 0.97 6.16
CA THR A 145 6.37 0.95 4.71
C THR A 145 7.74 1.49 4.39
N ASP A 146 8.17 1.29 3.15
CA ASP A 146 9.36 1.93 2.61
C ASP A 146 8.97 3.24 1.88
N TYR A 147 9.60 4.35 2.25
CA TYR A 147 9.52 5.63 1.55
C TYR A 147 10.21 5.53 0.18
N ARG A 148 11.38 4.87 0.14
CA ARG A 148 12.11 4.51 -1.09
C ARG A 148 12.56 3.06 -1.04
N SER A 149 12.52 2.41 -2.20
CA SER A 149 12.94 1.01 -2.36
C SER A 149 14.43 0.81 -2.11
N ALA A 150 14.83 -0.39 -1.71
CA ALA A 150 16.19 -0.85 -1.99
C ALA A 150 16.33 -1.03 -3.51
N LEU A 151 17.46 -0.61 -4.08
CA LEU A 151 17.64 -0.56 -5.53
C LEU A 151 19.09 -0.74 -5.92
N GLU A 152 19.37 -1.83 -6.62
CA GLU A 152 20.62 -2.07 -7.31
C GLU A 152 20.41 -1.90 -8.81
N ARG A 153 21.31 -1.17 -9.47
CA ARG A 153 21.31 -0.96 -10.92
C ARG A 153 22.72 -1.04 -11.45
N TYR A 154 22.87 -1.71 -12.58
CA TYR A 154 24.07 -1.61 -13.38
C TYR A 154 23.68 -1.26 -14.81
N ASN A 155 24.52 -0.45 -15.44
CA ASN A 155 24.38 -0.11 -16.83
C ASN A 155 25.77 -0.03 -17.45
N VAL A 156 25.95 -0.75 -18.56
CA VAL A 156 27.19 -0.84 -19.30
C VAL A 156 26.87 -0.53 -20.75
N PHE A 157 27.58 0.44 -21.31
CA PHE A 157 27.51 0.81 -22.70
C PHE A 157 28.90 0.78 -23.31
N VAL A 158 29.07 0.01 -24.38
CA VAL A 158 30.29 -0.08 -25.15
C VAL A 158 30.00 0.45 -26.54
N PHE A 159 30.85 1.37 -27.00
CA PHE A 159 30.87 1.83 -28.37
C PHE A 159 32.21 1.48 -29.00
N ILE A 160 32.16 0.82 -30.16
CA ILE A 160 33.33 0.45 -30.94
C ILE A 160 33.16 1.13 -32.29
N ASN A 161 34.18 1.83 -32.77
CA ASN A 161 34.24 2.24 -34.16
C ASN A 161 35.52 1.75 -34.82
N HIS A 162 35.47 1.51 -36.12
CA HIS A 162 36.63 1.08 -36.89
C HIS A 162 36.62 1.65 -38.30
N GLU A 163 37.69 2.36 -38.64
CA GLU A 163 37.97 2.83 -40.00
C GLU A 163 38.59 1.69 -40.83
N MET A 164 37.93 1.36 -41.93
CA MET A 164 38.35 0.34 -42.89
C MET A 164 39.31 0.93 -43.93
N ASP A 165 40.12 0.07 -44.55
CA ASP A 165 41.12 0.50 -45.55
C ASP A 165 40.50 1.13 -46.81
N ASN A 166 39.20 0.90 -47.05
CA ASN A 166 38.45 1.46 -48.19
C ASN A 166 37.74 2.79 -47.86
N GLY A 167 38.01 3.41 -46.71
CA GLY A 167 37.43 4.69 -46.30
C GLY A 167 36.04 4.61 -45.65
N LEU A 168 35.47 3.41 -45.51
CA LEU A 168 34.24 3.18 -44.76
C LEU A 168 34.53 3.05 -43.26
N GLU A 169 33.53 3.34 -42.43
CA GLU A 169 33.60 3.15 -40.97
C GLU A 169 32.54 2.17 -40.52
N THR A 170 32.92 1.20 -39.69
CA THR A 170 31.96 0.35 -38.96
C THR A 170 31.80 0.86 -37.54
N PHE A 171 30.60 0.73 -36.98
CA PHE A 171 30.35 1.05 -35.58
C PHE A 171 29.48 -0.02 -34.92
N THR A 172 29.75 -0.27 -33.64
CA THR A 172 29.04 -1.23 -32.83
C THR A 172 28.65 -0.58 -31.50
N GLU A 173 27.38 -0.66 -31.13
CA GLU A 173 26.90 -0.30 -29.79
C GLU A 173 26.47 -1.56 -29.06
N ILE A 174 26.92 -1.74 -27.82
CA ILE A 174 26.49 -2.81 -26.92
C ILE A 174 26.02 -2.16 -25.62
N GLY A 175 24.73 -2.26 -25.32
CA GLY A 175 24.13 -1.81 -24.07
C GLY A 175 23.65 -3.00 -23.25
N LEU A 176 23.99 -3.02 -21.97
CA LEU A 176 23.52 -3.98 -20.98
C LEU A 176 23.04 -3.21 -19.76
N TYR A 177 21.78 -3.41 -19.39
CA TYR A 177 21.18 -2.81 -18.21
C TYR A 177 20.56 -3.90 -17.35
N GLY A 178 20.72 -3.80 -16.03
CA GLY A 178 19.98 -4.61 -15.09
C GLY A 178 19.60 -3.80 -13.85
N SER A 179 18.46 -4.17 -13.27
CA SER A 179 18.02 -3.58 -12.02
C SER A 179 17.26 -4.57 -11.16
N ASP A 180 17.51 -4.51 -9.86
CA ASP A 180 16.73 -5.21 -8.84
C ASP A 180 16.21 -4.18 -7.82
N SER A 181 14.91 -4.23 -7.53
CA SER A 181 14.26 -3.29 -6.62
C SER A 181 13.31 -4.03 -5.69
N ASN A 182 13.43 -3.81 -4.39
CA ASN A 182 12.53 -4.33 -3.37
C ASN A 182 11.90 -3.19 -2.57
N LEU A 183 10.59 -3.28 -2.33
CA LEU A 183 9.83 -2.24 -1.66
C LEU A 183 8.68 -2.83 -0.84
N THR A 184 8.52 -2.35 0.39
CA THR A 184 7.38 -2.63 1.26
C THR A 184 6.31 -1.56 1.09
N ARG A 185 5.08 -1.97 0.79
CA ARG A 185 3.93 -1.08 0.63
C ARG A 185 2.81 -1.45 1.58
N HIS A 186 1.97 -0.47 1.86
CA HIS A 186 0.79 -0.60 2.69
C HIS A 186 -0.06 -1.84 2.31
N PRO A 187 -0.68 -2.52 3.28
CA PRO A 187 -1.43 -3.75 3.09
C PRO A 187 -2.62 -3.57 2.13
N SER A 188 -3.16 -4.67 1.61
CA SER A 188 -4.32 -4.61 0.70
C SER A 188 -5.65 -4.58 1.47
N TYR A 189 -6.71 -4.18 0.79
CA TYR A 189 -8.09 -4.29 1.24
C TYR A 189 -8.93 -4.89 0.10
N ALA A 190 -10.12 -5.41 0.41
CA ALA A 190 -11.01 -5.96 -0.60
C ALA A 190 -11.61 -4.84 -1.48
N PHE A 191 -11.87 -5.12 -2.75
CA PHE A 191 -12.53 -4.15 -3.63
C PHE A 191 -14.01 -4.03 -3.25
N SER A 192 -14.56 -2.81 -3.27
CA SER A 192 -15.99 -2.59 -3.00
C SER A 192 -16.91 -3.26 -4.02
N SER A 193 -16.41 -3.55 -5.23
CA SER A 193 -17.13 -4.31 -6.26
C SER A 193 -17.17 -5.82 -6.00
N SER A 194 -16.33 -6.34 -5.10
CA SER A 194 -16.26 -7.75 -4.74
C SER A 194 -16.02 -7.88 -3.23
N LYS A 195 -17.11 -7.74 -2.47
CA LYS A 195 -17.08 -7.90 -1.02
C LYS A 195 -16.81 -9.37 -0.66
N HIS A 196 -15.85 -9.57 0.25
CA HIS A 196 -15.63 -10.89 0.84
C HIS A 196 -16.76 -11.21 1.83
N ARG A 197 -16.95 -12.51 2.09
CA ARG A 197 -18.00 -13.01 2.98
C ARG A 197 -17.46 -14.05 3.95
N VAL A 198 -18.02 -14.06 5.15
CA VAL A 198 -17.94 -15.15 6.11
C VAL A 198 -19.15 -16.05 5.92
N GLY A 199 -18.93 -17.33 5.66
CA GLY A 199 -19.99 -18.31 5.47
C GLY A 199 -20.65 -18.75 6.80
N PRO A 200 -21.83 -19.38 6.73
CA PRO A 200 -22.63 -19.74 7.90
C PRO A 200 -21.98 -20.85 8.75
N ASP A 201 -21.09 -21.64 8.14
CA ASP A 201 -20.35 -22.72 8.81
C ASP A 201 -18.99 -22.27 9.35
N ASN A 202 -18.73 -20.95 9.43
CA ASN A 202 -17.45 -20.45 9.90
C ASN A 202 -17.22 -20.82 11.38
N TYR A 203 -16.14 -21.55 11.63
CA TYR A 203 -15.80 -22.06 12.96
C TYR A 203 -15.68 -20.97 14.04
N TYR A 204 -15.02 -19.85 13.73
CA TYR A 204 -14.79 -18.79 14.70
C TYR A 204 -16.04 -17.96 14.97
N LEU A 205 -16.80 -17.62 13.92
CA LEU A 205 -18.06 -16.89 14.04
C LEU A 205 -19.08 -17.66 14.88
N ASN A 206 -19.19 -18.97 14.64
CA ASN A 206 -20.16 -19.84 15.35
C ASN A 206 -19.79 -20.10 16.82
N GLN A 207 -18.62 -19.67 17.27
CA GLN A 207 -18.18 -19.76 18.67
C GLN A 207 -18.31 -18.43 19.43
N MET A 208 -18.66 -17.34 18.75
CA MET A 208 -18.87 -16.05 19.39
C MET A 208 -20.19 -16.07 20.16
N THR A 209 -20.09 -16.06 21.50
CA THR A 209 -21.25 -16.08 22.39
C THR A 209 -21.24 -14.91 23.35
N LEU A 210 -22.43 -14.39 23.65
CA LEU A 210 -22.64 -13.50 24.77
C LEU A 210 -22.39 -14.21 26.12
N ALA A 211 -22.33 -13.43 27.20
CA ALA A 211 -22.12 -13.95 28.55
C ALA A 211 -23.22 -14.93 29.00
N ASP A 212 -24.42 -14.83 28.43
CA ASP A 212 -25.54 -15.75 28.67
C ASP A 212 -25.48 -17.04 27.82
N GLY A 213 -24.46 -17.17 26.95
CA GLY A 213 -24.28 -18.29 26.04
C GLY A 213 -24.98 -18.15 24.69
N THR A 214 -25.68 -17.04 24.43
CA THR A 214 -26.33 -16.80 23.14
C THR A 214 -25.31 -16.64 22.02
N ALA A 215 -25.36 -17.50 21.00
CA ALA A 215 -24.50 -17.42 19.81
C ALA A 215 -25.18 -16.58 18.71
N LEU A 216 -25.13 -15.25 18.86
CA LEU A 216 -25.94 -14.31 18.06
C LEU A 216 -25.75 -14.45 16.53
N PHE A 217 -24.54 -14.77 16.08
CA PHE A 217 -24.19 -14.85 14.66
C PHE A 217 -24.04 -16.29 14.14
N ALA A 218 -24.31 -17.30 14.97
CA ALA A 218 -24.12 -18.69 14.56
C ALA A 218 -25.07 -19.07 13.42
N GLY A 219 -24.53 -19.65 12.34
CA GLY A 219 -25.31 -20.04 11.17
C GLY A 219 -25.68 -18.90 10.22
N HIS A 220 -25.22 -17.67 10.50
CA HIS A 220 -25.46 -16.50 9.67
C HIS A 220 -24.31 -16.19 8.71
N GLN A 221 -24.60 -15.45 7.64
CA GLN A 221 -23.59 -14.99 6.70
C GLN A 221 -23.30 -13.51 6.91
N LEU A 222 -22.02 -13.14 6.87
CA LEU A 222 -21.59 -11.75 6.99
C LEU A 222 -20.83 -11.31 5.73
N TYR A 223 -21.18 -10.14 5.20
CA TYR A 223 -20.26 -9.37 4.36
C TYR A 223 -19.17 -8.75 5.23
N ILE A 224 -17.99 -8.62 4.65
CA ILE A 224 -16.86 -7.92 5.25
C ILE A 224 -16.70 -6.57 4.54
N ASP A 225 -16.79 -5.50 5.32
CA ASP A 225 -16.63 -4.12 4.89
C ASP A 225 -15.53 -3.42 5.69
N ASN A 226 -14.94 -2.37 5.11
CA ASN A 226 -13.93 -1.56 5.78
C ASN A 226 -12.76 -2.38 6.40
N TYR A 227 -12.49 -3.59 5.88
CA TYR A 227 -11.42 -4.47 6.37
C TYR A 227 -10.17 -4.34 5.52
N ARG A 228 -9.04 -4.12 6.19
CA ARG A 228 -7.69 -4.14 5.59
C ARG A 228 -6.92 -5.30 6.17
N TYR A 229 -6.34 -6.12 5.30
CA TYR A 229 -5.47 -7.25 5.65
C TYR A 229 -4.09 -6.75 6.11
N ALA A 230 -4.05 -6.04 7.23
CA ALA A 230 -2.85 -5.35 7.73
C ALA A 230 -1.96 -6.21 8.62
N GLU A 231 -2.24 -7.51 8.73
CA GLU A 231 -1.37 -8.48 9.39
C GLU A 231 -0.04 -8.61 8.65
N ILE A 232 -0.04 -8.39 7.32
CA ILE A 232 1.14 -8.48 6.46
C ILE A 232 1.16 -7.34 5.43
N TYR A 233 2.30 -6.69 5.31
CA TYR A 233 2.54 -5.64 4.30
C TYR A 233 2.89 -6.25 2.95
N ARG A 234 2.52 -5.57 1.87
CA ARG A 234 2.82 -6.02 0.51
C ARG A 234 4.30 -5.82 0.20
N LYS A 235 4.95 -6.84 -0.34
CA LYS A 235 6.29 -6.73 -0.92
C LYS A 235 6.17 -6.59 -2.43
N VAL A 236 6.90 -5.62 -2.98
CA VAL A 236 6.94 -5.30 -4.41
C VAL A 236 8.38 -5.48 -4.86
N ASP A 237 8.59 -6.54 -5.64
CA ASP A 237 9.87 -6.89 -6.23
C ASP A 237 9.83 -6.64 -7.73
N VAL A 238 10.80 -5.87 -8.24
CA VAL A 238 10.90 -5.54 -9.66
C VAL A 238 12.32 -5.82 -10.13
N LYS A 239 12.44 -6.87 -10.94
CA LYS A 239 13.68 -7.22 -11.62
C LYS A 239 13.56 -6.90 -13.11
N LYS A 240 14.55 -6.20 -13.66
CA LYS A 240 14.63 -5.89 -15.09
C LYS A 240 16.00 -6.24 -15.63
N THR A 241 16.02 -6.68 -16.88
CA THR A 241 17.25 -6.91 -17.63
C THR A 241 17.00 -6.52 -19.07
N THR A 242 17.83 -5.65 -19.60
CA THR A 242 17.69 -5.12 -20.96
C THR A 242 19.03 -5.24 -21.66
N HIS A 243 19.02 -5.65 -22.92
CA HIS A 243 20.19 -5.64 -23.78
C HIS A 243 19.90 -4.95 -25.11
N ARG A 244 20.92 -4.34 -25.69
CA ARG A 244 20.89 -3.68 -26.99
C ARG A 244 22.21 -3.95 -27.70
N ILE A 245 22.14 -4.42 -28.94
CA ILE A 245 23.29 -4.60 -29.83
C ILE A 245 22.93 -3.94 -31.16
N LEU A 246 23.68 -2.92 -31.56
CA LEU A 246 23.58 -2.27 -32.85
C LEU A 246 24.89 -2.48 -33.60
N GLN A 247 24.84 -2.98 -34.83
CA GLN A 247 25.99 -3.03 -35.73
C GLN A 247 25.66 -2.23 -36.97
N GLY A 248 26.49 -1.24 -37.30
CA GLY A 248 26.33 -0.45 -38.51
C GLY A 248 27.62 -0.22 -39.27
N ILE A 249 27.44 0.34 -40.46
CA ILE A 249 28.47 0.75 -41.39
C ILE A 249 28.02 2.08 -42.01
N ARG A 250 28.97 3.01 -42.13
CA ARG A 250 28.75 4.33 -42.71
C ARG A 250 29.89 4.71 -43.64
N GLY A 251 29.61 5.63 -44.54
CA GLY A 251 30.60 6.20 -45.45
C GLY A 251 30.05 7.38 -46.22
N SER A 252 30.90 7.93 -47.09
CA SER A 252 30.58 9.08 -47.92
C SER A 252 30.82 8.74 -49.39
N ASN A 253 29.97 9.26 -50.27
CA ASN A 253 30.13 9.21 -51.72
C ASN A 253 29.75 10.57 -52.33
N GLU A 254 30.75 11.28 -52.86
CA GLU A 254 30.61 12.67 -53.33
C GLU A 254 29.96 13.57 -52.26
N ASP A 255 28.78 14.11 -52.54
CA ASP A 255 28.04 15.00 -51.65
C ASP A 255 27.12 14.26 -50.66
N TRP A 256 27.16 12.93 -50.62
CA TRP A 256 26.24 12.11 -49.83
C TRP A 256 26.94 11.28 -48.74
N ASP A 257 26.50 11.47 -47.49
CA ASP A 257 26.79 10.57 -46.37
C ASP A 257 25.67 9.54 -46.22
N TRP A 258 26.03 8.29 -45.96
CA TRP A 258 25.08 7.20 -45.78
C TRP A 258 25.45 6.32 -44.58
N GLU A 259 24.42 5.70 -43.98
CA GLU A 259 24.57 4.76 -42.88
C GLU A 259 23.56 3.61 -43.03
N MET A 260 23.99 2.39 -42.72
CA MET A 260 23.14 1.21 -42.61
C MET A 260 23.43 0.49 -41.29
N ALA A 261 22.40 0.05 -40.57
CA ALA A 261 22.58 -0.63 -39.30
C ALA A 261 21.54 -1.74 -39.06
N PHE A 262 21.97 -2.74 -38.30
CA PHE A 262 21.14 -3.82 -37.77
C PHE A 262 21.06 -3.71 -36.24
N LEU A 263 19.85 -3.79 -35.69
CA LEU A 263 19.56 -3.68 -34.27
C LEU A 263 18.95 -4.99 -33.73
N ASN A 264 19.51 -5.51 -32.64
CA ASN A 264 18.89 -6.51 -31.79
C ASN A 264 18.75 -5.96 -30.36
N SER A 265 17.54 -5.95 -29.81
CA SER A 265 17.31 -5.49 -28.44
C SER A 265 16.18 -6.24 -27.76
N ARG A 266 16.25 -6.38 -26.44
CA ARG A 266 15.18 -6.92 -25.60
C ARG A 266 15.12 -6.17 -24.27
N ALA A 267 13.91 -5.94 -23.76
CA ALA A 267 13.63 -5.34 -22.46
C ALA A 267 12.69 -6.23 -21.63
#